data_AF-A0A968JAG7-F1
#
_entry.id   AF-A0A968JAG7-F1
#
_cell.length_a   1.000
_cell.length_b   1.000
_cell.length_c   1.000
_cell.angle_alpha   90.00
_cell.angle_beta   90.00
_cell.angle_gamma   90.00
#
_symmetry.space_group_name_H-M   'P 1'
#
loop_
_entity.id
_entity.type
_entity.pdbx_description
1 polymer ?
#
loop_
_entity_poly.entity_id
_entity_poly.type
_entity_poly.pdbx_seq_one_letter_code
_entity_poly.pdbx_strand_id
1 'polypeptide(L)'
;MTDQDLTYKIGEALLAQGLITPQQLNQCLFELGQSGLRPEEICMLQGWATMEEIFQILPTDILPLGQLLLLYNQIRLDQLTWALRKQTELHQPLGQILVTKSWIDPEILNIFLAEQAELRTLRAANAWLTIQKRRQGTQRRELYNPDELSIALKQAQSTIDAQAKTIRSLKLNLNTSNSQPSRKVDPAITKVKVLLTELVTSGILSKQQAQTVFQSFLKNKDSLDKVLAKFGINPQTLHFFSSPRYRQLSKEKGDFIFFLGTSGLLTKQKLAGLPNQSLEETVRALHTHNLLPAPLIRYLINQFRSPALPPG
;
A
#
# COMPACT_ATOMS: atom_id res chain seq x y z
N MET A 1 -22.67 7.70 -25.41
CA MET A 1 -21.70 8.77 -25.70
C MET A 1 -21.06 8.41 -27.02
N THR A 2 -21.11 9.32 -27.98
CA THR A 2 -20.41 9.13 -29.27
C THR A 2 -18.91 9.28 -29.04
N ASP A 3 -18.09 8.65 -29.89
CA ASP A 3 -16.63 8.71 -29.80
C ASP A 3 -16.11 10.17 -29.87
N GLN A 4 -16.86 11.03 -30.57
CA GLN A 4 -16.61 12.47 -30.67
C GLN A 4 -16.81 13.23 -29.34
N ASP A 5 -17.84 12.89 -28.55
CA ASP A 5 -18.05 13.51 -27.23
C ASP A 5 -16.88 13.20 -26.28
N LEU A 6 -16.34 11.99 -26.39
CA LEU A 6 -15.26 11.49 -25.55
C LEU A 6 -13.94 12.17 -25.92
N THR A 7 -13.68 12.25 -27.22
CA THR A 7 -12.57 12.99 -27.83
C THR A 7 -12.54 14.44 -27.37
N TYR A 8 -13.69 15.12 -27.45
CA TYR A 8 -13.82 16.51 -27.04
C TYR A 8 -13.58 16.69 -25.53
N LYS A 9 -14.12 15.80 -24.69
CA LYS A 9 -13.90 15.82 -23.23
C LYS A 9 -12.44 15.61 -22.83
N ILE A 10 -11.69 14.76 -23.53
CA ILE A 10 -10.25 14.58 -23.28
C ILE A 10 -9.49 15.87 -23.63
N GLY A 11 -9.82 16.49 -24.76
CA GLY A 11 -9.24 17.78 -25.16
C GLY A 11 -9.50 18.88 -24.12
N GLU A 12 -10.73 18.99 -23.61
CA GLU A 12 -11.06 19.93 -22.54
C GLU A 12 -10.35 19.59 -21.22
N ALA A 13 -10.21 18.31 -20.87
CA ALA A 13 -9.49 17.90 -19.68
C ALA A 13 -7.99 18.25 -19.74
N LEU A 14 -7.35 18.10 -20.91
CA LEU A 14 -5.97 18.53 -21.16
C LEU A 14 -5.82 20.04 -20.98
N LEU A 15 -6.77 20.82 -21.50
CA LEU A 15 -6.78 22.28 -21.38
C LEU A 15 -7.01 22.72 -19.93
N ALA A 16 -7.93 22.09 -19.21
CA ALA A 16 -8.23 22.38 -17.81
C ALA A 16 -7.05 22.15 -16.88
N GLN A 17 -6.17 21.20 -17.22
CA GLN A 17 -4.94 20.90 -16.48
C GLN A 17 -3.76 21.76 -16.92
N GLY A 18 -3.94 22.64 -17.91
CA GLY A 18 -2.89 23.50 -18.43
C GLY A 18 -1.82 22.77 -19.25
N LEU A 19 -2.08 21.53 -19.67
CA LEU A 19 -1.15 20.73 -20.49
C LEU A 19 -1.12 21.20 -21.94
N ILE A 20 -2.23 21.78 -22.41
CA ILE A 20 -2.33 22.37 -23.75
C ILE A 20 -2.99 23.74 -23.69
N THR A 21 -2.62 24.60 -24.62
CA THR A 21 -3.25 25.90 -24.84
C THR A 21 -4.53 25.77 -25.67
N PRO A 22 -5.44 26.77 -25.64
CA PRO A 22 -6.61 26.79 -26.51
C PRO A 22 -6.25 26.73 -28.01
N GLN A 23 -5.11 27.32 -28.40
CA GLN A 23 -4.61 27.27 -29.78
C GLN A 23 -4.19 25.84 -30.16
N GLN A 24 -3.46 25.15 -29.28
CA GLN A 24 -3.08 23.75 -29.47
C GLN A 24 -4.29 22.82 -29.49
N LEU A 25 -5.32 23.07 -28.67
CA LEU A 25 -6.56 22.30 -28.71
C LEU A 25 -7.26 22.43 -30.06
N ASN A 26 -7.40 23.66 -30.58
CA ASN A 26 -7.98 23.89 -31.90
C ASN A 26 -7.18 23.21 -33.02
N GLN A 27 -5.85 23.24 -32.93
CA GLN A 27 -4.98 22.54 -33.87
C GLN A 27 -5.16 21.01 -33.77
N CYS A 28 -5.25 20.47 -32.55
CA CYS A 28 -5.58 19.07 -32.30
C CYS A 28 -6.90 18.65 -32.97
N LEU A 29 -7.96 19.44 -32.78
CA LEU A 29 -9.27 19.18 -33.37
C LEU A 29 -9.25 19.26 -34.91
N PHE A 30 -8.44 20.15 -35.47
CA PHE A 30 -8.23 20.23 -36.91
C PHE A 30 -7.49 19.00 -37.45
N GLU A 31 -6.41 18.59 -36.79
CA GLU A 31 -5.62 17.41 -37.16
C GLU A 31 -6.41 16.10 -36.97
N LEU A 32 -7.33 16.05 -36.00
CA LEU A 32 -8.23 14.92 -35.77
C LEU A 32 -9.09 14.61 -37.00
N GLY A 33 -9.61 15.65 -37.65
CA GLY A 33 -10.44 15.52 -38.86
C GLY A 33 -9.70 14.96 -40.08
N GLN A 34 -8.36 15.00 -40.08
CA GLN A 34 -7.53 14.55 -41.20
C GLN A 34 -6.78 13.24 -40.94
N SER A 35 -6.38 13.00 -39.69
CA SER A 35 -5.48 11.90 -39.34
C SER A 35 -6.18 10.69 -38.76
N GLY A 36 -7.40 10.86 -38.22
CA GLY A 36 -8.09 9.83 -37.45
C GLY A 36 -7.41 9.48 -36.12
N LEU A 37 -6.40 10.26 -35.71
CA LEU A 37 -5.75 10.16 -34.41
C LEU A 37 -6.59 10.87 -33.35
N ARG A 38 -6.47 10.42 -32.10
CA ARG A 38 -7.13 11.05 -30.96
C ARG A 38 -6.33 12.23 -30.42
N PRO A 39 -6.96 13.19 -29.71
CA PRO A 39 -6.32 14.40 -29.24
C PRO A 39 -5.10 14.10 -28.35
N GLU A 40 -5.19 13.08 -27.50
CA GLU A 40 -4.07 12.65 -26.68
C GLU A 40 -2.88 12.14 -27.51
N GLU A 41 -3.14 11.49 -28.64
CA GLU A 41 -2.09 10.99 -29.54
C GLU A 41 -1.40 12.13 -30.28
N ILE A 42 -2.19 13.10 -30.75
CA ILE A 42 -1.68 14.30 -31.40
C ILE A 42 -0.86 15.13 -30.41
N CYS A 43 -1.34 15.31 -29.18
CA CYS A 43 -0.60 16.02 -28.14
C CYS A 43 0.75 15.36 -27.82
N MET A 44 0.81 14.02 -27.76
CA MET A 44 2.07 13.29 -27.61
C MET A 44 2.98 13.47 -28.83
N LEU A 45 2.43 13.38 -30.04
CA LEU A 45 3.19 13.47 -31.29
C LEU A 45 3.81 14.85 -31.49
N GLN A 46 3.09 15.90 -31.10
CA GLN A 46 3.55 17.28 -31.16
C GLN A 46 4.44 17.67 -29.95
N GLY A 47 4.61 16.76 -28.98
CA GLY A 47 5.41 16.99 -27.78
C GLY A 47 4.82 18.02 -26.81
N TRP A 48 3.51 18.29 -26.90
CA TRP A 48 2.84 19.25 -26.02
C TRP A 48 2.59 18.71 -24.63
N ALA A 49 2.36 17.40 -24.52
CA ALA A 49 2.18 16.71 -23.26
C ALA A 49 2.89 15.35 -23.29
N THR A 50 3.43 14.97 -22.15
CA THR A 50 4.06 13.68 -21.95
C THR A 50 3.01 12.58 -21.74
N MET A 51 3.44 11.33 -21.93
CA MET A 51 2.59 10.16 -21.68
C MET A 51 2.10 10.13 -20.23
N GLU A 52 2.95 10.47 -19.27
CA GLU A 52 2.59 10.44 -17.85
C GLU A 52 1.49 11.45 -17.52
N GLU A 53 1.60 12.67 -18.05
CA GLU A 53 0.62 13.74 -17.85
C GLU A 53 -0.74 13.38 -18.46
N ILE A 54 -0.73 12.81 -19.67
CA ILE A 54 -1.92 12.37 -20.37
C ILE A 54 -2.63 11.23 -19.60
N PHE A 55 -1.89 10.29 -19.03
CA PHE A 55 -2.49 9.13 -18.34
C PHE A 55 -3.02 9.46 -16.94
N GLN A 56 -2.60 10.58 -16.35
CA GLN A 56 -3.15 11.06 -15.08
C GLN A 56 -4.60 11.54 -15.22
N ILE A 57 -4.98 12.00 -16.41
CA ILE A 57 -6.31 12.55 -16.69
C ILE A 57 -7.23 11.55 -17.39
N LEU A 58 -6.66 10.51 -18.01
CA LEU A 58 -7.42 9.46 -18.70
C LEU A 58 -8.04 8.48 -17.69
N PRO A 59 -9.36 8.26 -17.74
CA PRO A 59 -9.99 7.20 -16.98
C PRO A 59 -9.67 5.81 -17.58
N THR A 60 -9.71 4.77 -16.74
CA THR A 60 -9.27 3.42 -17.12
C THR A 60 -10.20 2.71 -18.09
N ASP A 61 -11.47 3.12 -18.15
CA ASP A 61 -12.49 2.54 -19.02
C ASP A 61 -12.30 2.87 -20.50
N ILE A 62 -11.65 4.00 -20.77
CA ILE A 62 -11.38 4.44 -22.13
C ILE A 62 -9.94 4.20 -22.55
N LEU A 63 -9.11 3.56 -21.70
CA LEU A 63 -7.70 3.35 -22.00
C LEU A 63 -7.52 2.46 -23.24
N PRO A 64 -7.01 3.01 -24.34
CA PRO A 64 -6.77 2.30 -25.60
C PRO A 64 -5.52 1.40 -25.51
N LEU A 65 -5.50 0.37 -26.36
CA LEU A 65 -4.45 -0.66 -26.31
C LEU A 65 -3.07 -0.09 -26.68
N GLY A 66 -3.01 0.78 -27.68
CA GLY A 66 -1.75 1.38 -28.12
C GLY A 66 -1.04 2.15 -27.01
N GLN A 67 -1.80 2.91 -26.23
CA GLN A 67 -1.32 3.68 -25.10
C GLN A 67 -0.87 2.75 -23.97
N LEU A 68 -1.63 1.69 -23.67
CA LEU A 68 -1.20 0.71 -22.69
C LEU A 68 0.15 0.08 -23.10
N LEU A 69 0.33 -0.27 -24.37
CA LEU A 69 1.58 -0.83 -24.88
C LEU A 69 2.75 0.17 -24.81
N LEU A 70 2.50 1.45 -25.13
CA LEU A 70 3.48 2.53 -24.97
C LEU A 70 3.91 2.68 -23.51
N LEU A 71 2.96 2.66 -22.58
CA LEU A 71 3.20 2.82 -21.15
C LEU A 71 4.12 1.74 -20.59
N TYR A 72 4.00 0.52 -21.10
CA TYR A 72 4.85 -0.62 -20.75
C TYR A 72 6.09 -0.74 -21.64
N ASN A 73 6.37 0.28 -22.46
CA ASN A 73 7.52 0.37 -23.35
C ASN A 73 7.65 -0.85 -24.30
N GLN A 74 6.52 -1.46 -24.66
CA GLN A 74 6.47 -2.62 -25.56
C GLN A 74 6.51 -2.20 -27.02
N ILE A 75 6.03 -1.01 -27.31
CA ILE A 75 6.11 -0.36 -28.62
C ILE A 75 6.60 1.06 -28.41
N ARG A 76 7.15 1.66 -29.46
CA ARG A 76 7.54 3.07 -29.48
C ARG A 76 6.44 3.95 -30.08
N LEU A 77 6.52 5.26 -29.83
CA LEU A 77 5.55 6.23 -30.34
C LEU A 77 5.50 6.25 -31.88
N ASP A 78 6.66 6.15 -32.55
CA ASP A 78 6.74 6.08 -34.01
C ASP A 78 6.10 4.80 -34.58
N GLN A 79 6.23 3.69 -33.87
CA GLN A 79 5.57 2.43 -34.24
C GLN A 79 4.05 2.52 -34.06
N LEU A 80 3.57 3.08 -32.94
CA LEU A 80 2.13 3.24 -32.72
C LEU A 80 1.51 4.14 -33.78
N THR A 81 2.12 5.29 -34.06
CA THR A 81 1.61 6.27 -35.02
C THR A 81 1.56 5.71 -36.44
N TRP A 82 2.59 4.96 -36.84
CA TRP A 82 2.58 4.23 -38.11
C TRP A 82 1.46 3.17 -38.15
N ALA A 83 1.30 2.39 -37.07
CA ALA A 83 0.29 1.34 -37.00
C ALA A 83 -1.14 1.90 -37.03
N LEU A 84 -1.40 3.03 -36.37
CA LEU A 84 -2.69 3.73 -36.41
C LEU A 84 -3.02 4.24 -37.82
N ARG A 85 -2.05 4.82 -38.53
CA ARG A 85 -2.22 5.22 -39.93
C ARG A 85 -2.52 4.04 -40.84
N LYS A 86 -1.89 2.88 -40.59
CA LYS A 86 -2.20 1.66 -41.36
C LYS A 86 -3.51 1.00 -40.95
N GLN A 87 -3.94 1.16 -39.70
CA GLN A 87 -5.26 0.71 -39.25
C GLN A 87 -6.38 1.44 -39.99
N THR A 88 -6.25 2.75 -40.22
CA THR A 88 -7.25 3.50 -40.99
C THR A 88 -7.24 3.13 -42.47
N GLU A 89 -6.08 2.89 -43.06
CA GLU A 89 -5.94 2.49 -44.47
C GLU A 89 -6.39 1.05 -44.75
N LEU A 90 -6.04 0.10 -43.88
CA LEU A 90 -6.27 -1.34 -44.09
C LEU A 90 -7.52 -1.87 -43.38
N HIS A 91 -8.16 -1.07 -42.53
CA HIS A 91 -9.28 -1.46 -41.67
C HIS A 91 -9.01 -2.71 -40.81
N GLN A 92 -7.74 -2.95 -40.47
CA GLN A 92 -7.31 -4.08 -39.64
C GLN A 92 -7.19 -3.67 -38.17
N PRO A 93 -7.39 -4.59 -37.21
CA PRO A 93 -7.22 -4.28 -35.80
C PRO A 93 -5.75 -3.95 -35.50
N LEU A 94 -5.53 -2.90 -34.71
CA LEU A 94 -4.19 -2.41 -34.35
C LEU A 94 -3.25 -3.52 -33.88
N GLY A 95 -3.72 -4.41 -32.99
CA GLY A 95 -2.93 -5.52 -32.48
C GLY A 95 -2.42 -6.46 -33.57
N GLN A 96 -3.23 -6.73 -34.59
CA GLN A 96 -2.82 -7.61 -35.70
C GLN A 96 -1.76 -6.94 -36.58
N ILE A 97 -1.84 -5.63 -36.79
CA ILE A 97 -0.83 -4.86 -37.51
C ILE A 97 0.51 -4.91 -36.77
N LEU A 98 0.49 -4.72 -35.44
CA LEU A 98 1.69 -4.76 -34.60
C LEU A 98 2.36 -6.15 -34.63
N VAL A 99 1.58 -7.23 -34.58
CA VAL A 99 2.09 -8.61 -34.66
C VAL A 99 2.62 -8.93 -36.06
N THR A 100 1.91 -8.52 -37.11
CA THR A 100 2.35 -8.75 -38.51
C THR A 100 3.67 -8.06 -38.82
N LYS A 101 3.95 -6.92 -38.15
CA LYS A 101 5.23 -6.21 -38.23
C LYS A 101 6.29 -6.73 -37.28
N SER A 102 5.98 -7.77 -36.50
CA SER A 102 6.88 -8.34 -35.48
C SER A 102 7.37 -7.30 -34.47
N TRP A 103 6.58 -6.26 -34.21
CA TRP A 103 6.89 -5.26 -33.19
C TRP A 103 6.43 -5.70 -31.80
N ILE A 104 5.48 -6.61 -31.72
CA ILE A 104 5.03 -7.24 -30.49
C ILE A 104 4.83 -8.73 -30.72
N ASP A 105 5.14 -9.53 -29.71
CA ASP A 105 4.82 -10.95 -29.70
C ASP A 105 3.30 -11.14 -29.48
N PRO A 106 2.63 -12.05 -30.21
CA PRO A 106 1.21 -12.35 -29.99
C PRO A 106 0.88 -12.78 -28.54
N GLU A 107 1.78 -13.46 -27.83
CA GLU A 107 1.58 -13.81 -26.42
C GLU A 107 1.54 -12.57 -25.54
N ILE A 108 2.49 -11.64 -25.76
CA ILE A 108 2.54 -10.36 -25.07
C ILE A 108 1.28 -9.54 -25.36
N LEU A 109 0.85 -9.49 -26.61
CA LEU A 109 -0.39 -8.80 -27.01
C LEU A 109 -1.61 -9.33 -26.24
N ASN A 110 -1.73 -10.65 -26.07
CA ASN A 110 -2.85 -11.25 -25.33
C ASN A 110 -2.84 -10.85 -23.84
N ILE A 111 -1.66 -10.74 -23.22
CA ILE A 111 -1.52 -10.26 -21.84
C ILE A 111 -2.07 -8.84 -21.72
N PHE A 112 -1.71 -7.94 -22.64
CA PHE A 112 -2.17 -6.55 -22.61
C PHE A 112 -3.65 -6.39 -22.97
N LEU A 113 -4.20 -7.26 -23.81
CA LEU A 113 -5.64 -7.30 -24.07
C LEU A 113 -6.41 -7.72 -22.81
N ALA A 114 -5.93 -8.72 -22.08
CA ALA A 114 -6.52 -9.12 -20.81
C ALA A 114 -6.41 -8.00 -19.75
N GLU A 115 -5.25 -7.34 -19.67
CA GLU A 115 -5.05 -6.21 -18.76
C GLU A 115 -5.95 -5.02 -19.12
N GLN A 116 -6.09 -4.69 -20.40
CA GLN A 116 -7.02 -3.65 -20.86
C GLN A 116 -8.46 -3.99 -20.45
N ALA A 117 -8.91 -5.23 -20.67
CA ALA A 117 -10.25 -5.66 -20.26
C ALA A 117 -10.45 -5.49 -18.75
N GLU A 118 -9.45 -5.85 -17.95
CA GLU A 118 -9.50 -5.71 -16.50
C GLU A 118 -9.55 -4.22 -16.07
N LEU A 119 -8.70 -3.37 -16.63
CA LEU A 119 -8.70 -1.93 -16.37
C LEU A 119 -10.06 -1.28 -16.70
N ARG A 120 -10.72 -1.77 -17.75
CA ARG A 120 -12.08 -1.32 -18.11
C ARG A 120 -13.13 -1.68 -17.07
N THR A 121 -12.97 -2.80 -16.38
CA THR A 121 -13.90 -3.20 -15.31
C THR A 121 -13.75 -2.34 -14.05
N LEU A 122 -12.52 -1.86 -13.78
CA LEU A 122 -12.24 -1.04 -12.60
C LEU A 122 -12.87 0.36 -12.65
N ARG A 123 -13.08 0.91 -13.85
CA ARG A 123 -13.67 2.26 -14.08
C ARG A 123 -13.08 3.35 -13.18
N ALA A 124 -11.77 3.29 -12.94
CA ALA A 124 -11.09 4.27 -12.12
C ALA A 124 -10.88 5.56 -12.92
N ALA A 125 -11.00 6.70 -12.25
CA ALA A 125 -10.84 8.02 -12.88
C ALA A 125 -9.40 8.31 -13.34
N ASN A 126 -8.40 7.59 -12.82
CA ASN A 126 -6.99 7.81 -13.11
C ASN A 126 -6.31 6.49 -13.48
N ALA A 127 -6.01 6.33 -14.77
CA ALA A 127 -5.35 5.15 -15.29
C ALA A 127 -3.92 5.00 -14.80
N TRP A 128 -3.17 6.10 -14.76
CA TRP A 128 -1.79 6.12 -14.28
C TRP A 128 -1.64 5.54 -12.86
N LEU A 129 -2.40 6.06 -11.90
CA LEU A 129 -2.35 5.63 -10.50
C LEU A 129 -2.72 4.13 -10.36
N THR A 130 -3.69 3.67 -11.14
CA THR A 130 -4.15 2.28 -11.12
C THR A 130 -3.06 1.34 -11.63
N ILE A 131 -2.42 1.69 -12.73
CA ILE A 131 -1.32 0.92 -13.32
C ILE A 131 -0.09 0.98 -12.43
N GLN A 132 0.24 2.13 -11.85
CA GLN A 132 1.37 2.27 -10.92
C GLN A 132 1.20 1.42 -9.66
N LYS A 133 0.01 1.39 -9.05
CA LYS A 133 -0.30 0.53 -7.90
C LYS A 133 -0.16 -0.95 -8.25
N ARG A 134 -0.60 -1.34 -9.45
CA ARG A 134 -0.44 -2.71 -9.95
C ARG A 134 1.02 -3.07 -10.16
N ARG A 135 1.80 -2.21 -10.82
CA ARG A 135 3.26 -2.40 -10.97
C ARG A 135 3.94 -2.60 -9.62
N GLN A 136 3.64 -1.77 -8.63
CA GLN A 136 4.18 -1.94 -7.27
C GLN A 136 3.74 -3.26 -6.61
N GLY A 137 2.52 -3.73 -6.90
CA GLY A 137 2.01 -5.03 -6.45
C GLY A 137 2.67 -6.23 -7.15
N THR A 138 2.89 -6.15 -8.46
CA THR A 138 3.55 -7.19 -9.28
C THR A 138 5.04 -7.25 -8.96
N GLN A 139 5.69 -6.11 -8.83
CA GLN A 139 7.11 -6.02 -8.47
C GLN A 139 7.35 -6.55 -7.04
N ARG A 140 6.39 -6.39 -6.12
CA ARG A 140 6.40 -7.07 -4.81
C ARG A 140 6.23 -8.59 -4.89
N ARG A 141 5.59 -9.12 -5.94
CA ARG A 141 5.46 -10.57 -6.18
C ARG A 141 6.71 -11.14 -6.86
N GLU A 142 7.34 -10.37 -7.75
CA GLU A 142 8.57 -10.76 -8.46
C GLU A 142 9.84 -10.61 -7.63
N LEU A 143 9.85 -9.72 -6.62
CA LEU A 143 10.96 -9.56 -5.66
C LEU A 143 11.15 -10.76 -4.71
N TYR A 144 10.34 -11.81 -4.80
CA TYR A 144 10.61 -13.07 -4.14
C TYR A 144 11.25 -14.04 -5.13
N ASN A 145 12.56 -14.18 -5.03
CA ASN A 145 13.28 -15.26 -5.69
C ASN A 145 12.67 -16.60 -5.20
N PRO A 146 12.23 -17.50 -6.08
CA PRO A 146 11.63 -18.78 -5.69
C PRO A 146 12.55 -19.59 -4.77
N ASP A 147 13.88 -19.45 -4.91
CA ASP A 147 14.85 -20.08 -4.03
C ASP A 147 14.81 -19.49 -2.61
N GLU A 148 14.70 -18.17 -2.48
CA GLU A 148 14.58 -17.50 -1.18
C GLU A 148 13.24 -17.81 -0.49
N LEU A 149 12.16 -17.93 -1.25
CA LEU A 149 10.85 -18.39 -0.76
C LEU A 149 10.94 -19.82 -0.21
N SER A 150 11.64 -20.71 -0.92
CA SER A 150 11.85 -22.09 -0.49
C SER A 150 12.70 -22.18 0.79
N ILE A 151 13.72 -21.33 0.90
CA ILE A 151 14.58 -21.23 2.09
C ILE A 151 13.78 -20.67 3.27
N ALA A 152 13.01 -19.61 3.06
CA ALA A 152 12.15 -19.01 4.09
C ALA A 152 11.07 -19.98 4.58
N LEU A 153 10.47 -20.76 3.67
CA LEU A 153 9.50 -21.80 4.02
C LEU A 153 10.15 -22.93 4.83
N LYS A 154 11.33 -23.40 4.44
CA LYS A 154 12.09 -24.41 5.21
C LYS A 154 12.47 -23.88 6.60
N GLN A 155 12.90 -22.63 6.69
CA GLN A 155 13.24 -22.00 7.97
C GLN A 155 12.00 -21.84 8.86
N ALA A 156 10.87 -21.38 8.32
CA ALA A 156 9.60 -21.28 9.04
C ALA A 156 9.12 -22.64 9.54
N GLN A 157 9.21 -23.69 8.71
CA GLN A 157 8.85 -25.05 9.12
C GLN A 157 9.74 -25.55 10.27
N SER A 158 11.05 -25.32 10.18
CA SER A 158 11.97 -25.70 11.26
C SER A 158 11.69 -24.96 12.58
N THR A 159 11.21 -23.70 12.52
CA THR A 159 10.84 -22.94 13.71
C THR A 159 9.53 -23.46 14.33
N ILE A 160 8.55 -23.82 13.50
CA ILE A 160 7.31 -24.45 13.94
C ILE A 160 7.62 -25.78 14.63
N ASP A 161 8.49 -26.60 14.06
CA ASP A 161 8.86 -27.90 14.64
C ASP A 161 9.64 -27.74 15.96
N ALA A 162 10.54 -26.76 16.05
CA ALA A 162 11.25 -26.42 17.29
C ALA A 162 10.28 -25.91 18.37
N GLN A 163 9.31 -25.07 18.01
CA GLN A 163 8.26 -24.60 18.92
C GLN A 163 7.36 -25.76 19.37
N ALA A 164 6.95 -26.65 18.46
CA ALA A 164 6.15 -27.82 18.78
C ALA A 164 6.88 -28.75 19.76
N LYS A 165 8.18 -28.97 19.56
CA LYS A 165 9.03 -29.76 20.47
C LYS A 165 9.13 -29.11 21.86
N THR A 166 9.26 -27.78 21.90
CA THR A 166 9.27 -27.00 23.15
C THR A 166 7.93 -27.07 23.89
N ILE A 167 6.82 -26.98 23.16
CA ILE A 167 5.47 -27.14 23.73
C ILE A 167 5.29 -28.57 24.27
N ARG A 168 5.83 -29.58 23.59
CA ARG A 168 5.75 -30.98 24.01
C ARG A 168 6.56 -31.23 25.29
N SER A 169 7.77 -30.68 25.39
CA SER A 169 8.58 -30.78 26.62
C SER A 169 7.98 -29.98 27.79
N LEU A 170 7.39 -28.81 27.53
CA LEU A 170 6.65 -28.05 28.53
C LEU A 170 5.41 -28.81 29.03
N LYS A 171 4.66 -29.48 28.14
CA LYS A 171 3.51 -30.32 28.53
C LYS A 171 3.93 -31.56 29.35
N LEU A 172 5.07 -32.17 29.02
CA LEU A 172 5.61 -33.30 29.79
C LEU A 172 6.07 -32.87 31.19
N ASN A 173 6.76 -31.73 31.30
CA ASN A 173 7.20 -31.19 32.59
C ASN A 173 6.04 -30.71 33.48
N LEU A 174 4.95 -30.24 32.87
CA LEU A 174 3.71 -29.89 33.58
C LEU A 174 2.96 -31.11 34.14
N ASN A 175 3.15 -32.29 33.56
CA ASN A 175 2.52 -33.53 34.04
C ASN A 175 3.38 -34.28 35.07
N THR A 176 4.69 -34.03 35.14
CA THR A 176 5.60 -34.66 36.12
C THR A 176 5.79 -33.84 37.40
N SER A 177 5.27 -32.61 37.48
CA SER A 177 5.27 -31.82 38.71
C SER A 177 3.83 -31.55 39.16
N ASN A 178 3.47 -32.16 40.28
CA ASN A 178 2.23 -32.02 41.04
C ASN A 178 1.01 -32.79 40.52
N SER A 179 0.94 -34.04 40.96
CA SER A 179 -0.26 -34.58 41.59
C SER A 179 -0.69 -33.69 42.78
N GLN A 180 -1.33 -32.55 42.49
CA GLN A 180 -2.18 -31.82 43.42
C GLN A 180 -3.40 -31.26 42.67
N PRO A 181 -4.58 -31.20 43.32
CA PRO A 181 -5.85 -31.00 42.65
C PRO A 181 -5.95 -29.60 42.03
N SER A 182 -6.46 -29.57 40.80
CA SER A 182 -6.83 -28.45 39.96
C SER A 182 -7.32 -27.21 40.73
N ARG A 183 -6.38 -26.31 41.09
CA ARG A 183 -6.74 -24.94 41.47
C ARG A 183 -7.25 -24.23 40.23
N LYS A 184 -8.56 -23.94 40.20
CA LYS A 184 -9.20 -23.07 39.22
C LYS A 184 -8.37 -21.80 39.09
N VAL A 185 -7.70 -21.62 37.94
CA VAL A 185 -6.95 -20.40 37.66
C VAL A 185 -7.96 -19.26 37.59
N ASP A 186 -7.76 -18.25 38.43
CA ASP A 186 -8.65 -17.09 38.50
C ASP A 186 -8.74 -16.43 37.11
N PRO A 187 -9.95 -16.32 36.51
CA PRO A 187 -10.14 -15.74 35.19
C PRO A 187 -9.60 -14.30 35.06
N ALA A 188 -9.48 -13.57 36.18
CA ALA A 188 -8.86 -12.25 36.20
C ALA A 188 -7.38 -12.29 35.80
N ILE A 189 -6.64 -13.29 36.27
CA ILE A 189 -5.20 -13.43 35.98
C ILE A 189 -4.99 -13.70 34.49
N THR A 190 -5.84 -14.51 33.87
CA THR A 190 -5.78 -14.80 32.43
C THR A 190 -6.03 -13.56 31.59
N LYS A 191 -7.02 -12.73 31.96
CA LYS A 191 -7.29 -11.46 31.26
C LYS A 191 -6.12 -10.49 31.32
N VAL A 192 -5.47 -10.36 32.48
CA VAL A 192 -4.29 -9.48 32.65
C VAL A 192 -3.12 -9.94 31.78
N LYS A 193 -2.86 -11.26 31.69
CA LYS A 193 -1.80 -11.79 30.84
C LYS A 193 -2.02 -11.50 29.36
N VAL A 194 -3.26 -11.63 28.87
CA VAL A 194 -3.61 -11.32 27.48
C VAL A 194 -3.36 -9.84 27.18
N LEU A 195 -3.83 -8.94 28.04
CA LEU A 195 -3.63 -7.49 27.87
C LEU A 195 -2.15 -7.10 27.88
N LEU A 196 -1.36 -7.64 28.80
CA LEU A 196 0.08 -7.35 28.85
C LEU A 196 0.80 -7.88 27.61
N THR A 197 0.35 -9.00 27.05
CA THR A 197 0.89 -9.52 25.79
C THR A 197 0.57 -8.57 24.64
N GLU A 198 -0.67 -8.08 24.54
CA GLU A 198 -1.10 -7.11 23.51
C GLU A 198 -0.31 -5.78 23.61
N LEU A 199 -0.06 -5.30 24.84
CA LEU A 199 0.76 -4.11 25.10
C LEU A 199 2.24 -4.31 24.73
N VAL A 200 2.77 -5.52 24.89
CA VAL A 200 4.12 -5.87 24.45
C VAL A 200 4.19 -5.95 22.93
N THR A 201 3.20 -6.56 22.28
CA THR A 201 3.17 -6.68 20.82
C THR A 201 2.99 -5.34 20.11
N SER A 202 2.31 -4.38 20.74
CA SER A 202 2.17 -3.02 20.24
C SER A 202 3.38 -2.12 20.54
N GLY A 203 4.38 -2.63 21.27
CA GLY A 203 5.59 -1.89 21.61
C GLY A 203 5.43 -0.84 22.70
N ILE A 204 4.26 -0.81 23.37
CA ILE A 204 3.98 0.12 24.48
C ILE A 204 4.76 -0.29 25.73
N LEU A 205 4.89 -1.61 25.96
CA LEU A 205 5.67 -2.17 27.06
C LEU A 205 6.79 -3.06 26.51
N SER A 206 7.97 -2.97 27.11
CA SER A 206 8.98 -4.03 26.97
C SER A 206 8.56 -5.30 27.71
N LYS A 207 9.11 -6.45 27.30
CA LYS A 207 8.89 -7.73 28.01
C LYS A 207 9.24 -7.64 29.50
N GLN A 208 10.29 -6.89 29.85
CA GLN A 208 10.70 -6.67 31.23
C GLN A 208 9.68 -5.83 31.99
N GLN A 209 9.21 -4.71 31.43
CA GLN A 209 8.19 -3.88 32.07
C GLN A 209 6.86 -4.63 32.26
N ALA A 210 6.43 -5.42 31.26
CA ALA A 210 5.23 -6.23 31.37
C ALA A 210 5.33 -7.26 32.52
N GLN A 211 6.50 -7.88 32.69
CA GLN A 211 6.75 -8.78 33.81
C GLN A 211 6.70 -8.02 35.15
N THR A 212 7.31 -6.84 35.25
CA THR A 212 7.27 -6.02 36.48
C THR A 212 5.85 -5.56 36.83
N VAL A 213 5.05 -5.17 35.83
CA VAL A 213 3.62 -4.84 36.00
C VAL A 213 2.85 -6.05 36.51
N PHE A 214 3.07 -7.23 35.90
CA PHE A 214 2.38 -8.45 36.28
C PHE A 214 2.71 -8.87 37.73
N GLN A 215 3.99 -8.80 38.11
CA GLN A 215 4.42 -9.11 39.48
C GLN A 215 3.86 -8.10 40.49
N SER A 216 3.80 -6.81 40.13
CA SER A 216 3.21 -5.77 40.98
C SER A 216 1.71 -5.97 41.18
N PHE A 217 0.99 -6.35 40.11
CA PHE A 217 -0.43 -6.72 40.17
C PHE A 217 -0.67 -7.91 41.10
N LEU A 218 0.12 -8.97 40.99
CA LEU A 218 0.00 -10.14 41.86
C LEU A 218 0.32 -9.84 43.33
N LYS A 219 1.35 -9.02 43.58
CA LYS A 219 1.83 -8.72 44.94
C LYS A 219 0.88 -7.81 45.71
N ASN A 220 0.36 -6.76 45.05
CA ASN A 220 -0.40 -5.73 45.75
C ASN A 220 -1.92 -5.97 45.74
N LYS A 221 -2.42 -6.88 44.89
CA LYS A 221 -3.86 -6.99 44.58
C LYS A 221 -4.50 -5.65 44.17
N ASP A 222 -3.68 -4.71 43.68
CA ASP A 222 -4.13 -3.41 43.20
C ASP A 222 -4.88 -3.58 41.86
N SER A 223 -5.76 -2.62 41.54
CA SER A 223 -6.34 -2.59 40.19
C SER A 223 -5.26 -2.39 39.14
N LEU A 224 -5.39 -3.09 38.01
CA LEU A 224 -4.42 -3.04 36.91
C LEU A 224 -4.16 -1.59 36.45
N ASP A 225 -5.19 -0.74 36.47
CA ASP A 225 -5.11 0.67 36.12
C ASP A 225 -4.14 1.45 37.02
N LYS A 226 -4.16 1.20 38.33
CA LYS A 226 -3.24 1.84 39.29
C LYS A 226 -1.81 1.39 39.07
N VAL A 227 -1.60 0.11 38.75
CA VAL A 227 -0.28 -0.43 38.48
C VAL A 227 0.27 0.19 37.19
N LEU A 228 -0.53 0.23 36.12
CA LEU A 228 -0.11 0.76 34.82
C LEU A 228 0.06 2.29 34.81
N ALA A 229 -0.68 3.03 35.64
CA ALA A 229 -0.47 4.47 35.80
C ALA A 229 0.94 4.80 36.32
N LYS A 230 1.54 3.93 37.16
CA LYS A 230 2.94 4.07 37.60
C LYS A 230 3.95 3.93 36.47
N PHE A 231 3.55 3.31 35.36
CA PHE A 231 4.33 3.20 34.13
C PHE A 231 3.92 4.23 33.07
N GLY A 232 3.14 5.26 33.45
CA GLY A 232 2.72 6.34 32.55
C GLY A 232 1.63 5.94 31.54
N ILE A 233 1.00 4.77 31.71
CA ILE A 233 -0.07 4.32 30.82
C ILE A 233 -1.41 4.80 31.36
N ASN A 234 -2.11 5.61 30.56
CA ASN A 234 -3.41 6.16 30.92
C ASN A 234 -4.47 5.04 30.96
N PRO A 235 -5.39 5.04 31.95
CA PRO A 235 -6.56 4.15 31.96
C PRO A 235 -7.34 4.08 30.64
N GLN A 236 -7.39 5.17 29.86
CA GLN A 236 -8.03 5.20 28.54
C GLN A 236 -7.33 4.27 27.53
N THR A 237 -6.01 4.16 27.60
CA THR A 237 -5.22 3.22 26.78
C THR A 237 -5.61 1.79 27.14
N LEU A 238 -5.74 1.47 28.43
CA LEU A 238 -6.19 0.17 28.93
C LEU A 238 -7.59 -0.20 28.45
N HIS A 239 -8.54 0.73 28.55
CA HIS A 239 -9.90 0.53 28.08
C HIS A 239 -9.93 0.25 26.56
N PHE A 240 -9.07 0.93 25.80
CA PHE A 240 -8.94 0.71 24.37
C PHE A 240 -8.46 -0.70 24.03
N PHE A 241 -7.33 -1.16 24.58
CA PHE A 241 -6.82 -2.52 24.34
C PHE A 241 -7.78 -3.60 24.85
N SER A 242 -8.54 -3.30 25.91
CA SER A 242 -9.56 -4.22 26.43
C SER A 242 -10.85 -4.24 25.60
N SER A 243 -11.03 -3.31 24.65
CA SER A 243 -12.27 -3.19 23.89
C SER A 243 -12.39 -4.27 22.79
N PRO A 244 -13.59 -4.82 22.55
CA PRO A 244 -13.84 -5.71 21.41
C PRO A 244 -13.46 -5.07 20.07
N ARG A 245 -13.61 -3.75 19.98
CA ARG A 245 -13.32 -2.93 18.79
C ARG A 245 -11.84 -2.94 18.45
N TYR A 246 -10.94 -2.87 19.44
CA TYR A 246 -9.50 -3.03 19.19
C TYR A 246 -9.16 -4.40 18.62
N ARG A 247 -9.76 -5.48 19.14
CA ARG A 247 -9.52 -6.82 18.61
C ARG A 247 -9.98 -6.98 17.17
N GLN A 248 -11.07 -6.34 16.79
CA GLN A 248 -11.53 -6.30 15.41
C GLN A 248 -10.57 -5.49 14.52
N LEU A 249 -10.17 -4.30 14.96
CA LEU A 249 -9.20 -3.45 14.26
C LEU A 249 -7.80 -4.06 14.15
N SER A 250 -7.35 -4.84 15.14
CA SER A 250 -6.06 -5.54 15.06
C SER A 250 -6.01 -6.62 13.98
N LYS A 251 -7.17 -7.13 13.56
CA LYS A 251 -7.32 -8.11 12.48
C LYS A 251 -7.43 -7.44 11.10
N GLU A 252 -8.02 -6.25 11.06
CA GLU A 252 -8.19 -5.44 9.85
C GLU A 252 -7.00 -4.47 9.74
N LYS A 253 -5.96 -4.83 8.97
CA LYS A 253 -4.69 -4.08 8.83
C LYS A 253 -4.85 -2.67 8.23
N GLY A 254 -5.54 -1.74 8.92
CA GLY A 254 -5.82 -0.38 8.47
C GLY A 254 -5.50 0.67 9.54
N ASP A 255 -4.63 1.62 9.17
CA ASP A 255 -4.31 2.93 9.77
C ASP A 255 -4.52 3.12 11.28
N PHE A 256 -3.70 2.40 12.05
CA PHE A 256 -3.42 2.65 13.47
C PHE A 256 -2.99 4.11 13.74
N ILE A 257 -2.33 4.77 12.78
CA ILE A 257 -1.84 6.16 12.93
C ILE A 257 -2.98 7.18 12.87
N PHE A 258 -3.92 7.02 11.93
CA PHE A 258 -5.13 7.87 11.86
C PHE A 258 -5.97 7.74 13.14
N PHE A 259 -5.99 6.54 13.72
CA PHE A 259 -6.72 6.27 14.96
C PHE A 259 -6.04 6.84 16.20
N LEU A 260 -4.70 6.80 16.29
CA LEU A 260 -3.96 7.45 17.39
C LEU A 260 -4.13 8.98 17.41
N GLY A 261 -4.23 9.61 16.23
CA GLY A 261 -4.49 11.05 16.10
C GLY A 261 -5.92 11.46 16.51
N THR A 262 -6.91 10.61 16.25
CA THR A 262 -8.33 10.91 16.53
C THR A 262 -8.80 10.48 17.92
N SER A 263 -8.11 9.53 18.56
CA SER A 263 -8.53 8.92 19.83
C SER A 263 -8.23 9.74 21.10
N GLY A 264 -7.52 10.86 21.00
CA GLY A 264 -7.18 11.69 22.17
C GLY A 264 -6.22 11.02 23.16
N LEU A 265 -5.58 9.92 22.76
CA LEU A 265 -4.61 9.16 23.57
C LEU A 265 -3.31 9.96 23.85
N LEU A 266 -3.12 11.10 23.19
CA LEU A 266 -2.06 12.08 23.44
C LEU A 266 -2.68 13.44 23.81
N THR A 267 -2.12 14.11 24.82
CA THR A 267 -2.64 15.38 25.34
C THR A 267 -2.51 16.54 24.33
N LYS A 268 -3.53 17.41 24.27
CA LYS A 268 -3.60 18.58 23.36
C LYS A 268 -2.36 19.51 23.39
N GLN A 269 -1.69 19.61 24.54
CA GLN A 269 -0.44 20.39 24.69
C GLN A 269 0.72 19.88 23.82
N LYS A 270 0.73 18.59 23.43
CA LYS A 270 1.77 18.01 22.56
C LYS A 270 1.41 18.05 21.07
N LEU A 271 0.16 18.36 20.74
CA LEU A 271 -0.35 18.43 19.37
C LEU A 271 -0.29 19.87 18.79
N ALA A 272 -0.29 20.89 19.63
CA ALA A 272 -0.47 22.29 19.22
C ALA A 272 0.75 23.00 18.59
N GLY A 273 1.90 22.33 18.45
CA GLY A 273 3.16 22.95 18.01
C GLY A 273 3.71 22.49 16.66
N LEU A 274 2.91 21.87 15.79
CA LEU A 274 3.42 21.21 14.57
C LEU A 274 2.97 21.94 13.28
N PRO A 275 3.90 22.46 12.45
CA PRO A 275 3.60 22.91 11.09
C PRO A 275 3.62 21.74 10.08
N ASN A 276 2.95 21.96 8.95
CA ASN A 276 2.44 20.93 8.03
C ASN A 276 3.44 20.38 6.98
N GLN A 277 4.75 20.39 7.25
CA GLN A 277 5.76 19.83 6.34
C GLN A 277 6.76 18.97 7.13
N SER A 278 6.95 17.67 6.90
CA SER A 278 6.06 16.60 6.44
C SER A 278 6.68 15.31 7.01
N LEU A 279 6.07 14.79 8.07
CA LEU A 279 6.30 13.49 8.74
C LEU A 279 7.72 13.15 9.28
N GLU A 280 8.81 13.26 8.51
CA GLU A 280 10.16 12.91 8.98
C GLU A 280 10.64 13.84 10.12
N GLU A 281 10.40 15.14 9.98
CA GLU A 281 10.73 16.13 11.02
C GLU A 281 9.84 15.95 12.25
N THR A 282 8.57 15.56 12.05
CA THR A 282 7.64 15.21 13.14
C THR A 282 8.13 13.98 13.90
N VAL A 283 8.59 12.95 13.19
CA VAL A 283 9.13 11.73 13.78
C VAL A 283 10.47 12.01 14.49
N ARG A 284 11.33 12.89 13.95
CA ARG A 284 12.54 13.36 14.64
C ARG A 284 12.21 14.20 15.88
N ALA A 285 11.25 15.12 15.81
CA ALA A 285 10.83 15.95 16.94
C ALA A 285 10.21 15.10 18.07
N LEU A 286 9.40 14.10 17.73
CA LEU A 286 8.84 13.13 18.69
C LEU A 286 9.94 12.28 19.37
N HIS A 287 11.07 12.06 18.70
CA HIS A 287 12.26 11.43 19.27
C HIS A 287 13.02 12.38 20.21
N THR A 288 13.28 13.63 19.79
CA THR A 288 13.99 14.63 20.62
C THR A 288 13.26 14.94 21.92
N HIS A 289 11.94 14.78 21.96
CA HIS A 289 11.11 15.00 23.15
C HIS A 289 10.72 13.71 23.91
N ASN A 290 11.32 12.55 23.60
CA ASN A 290 11.03 11.25 24.25
C ASN A 290 9.55 10.82 24.20
N LEU A 291 8.82 11.22 23.15
CA LEU A 291 7.37 10.98 23.02
C LEU A 291 7.05 9.67 22.31
N LEU A 292 8.01 9.10 21.61
CA LEU A 292 7.93 7.78 21.02
C LEU A 292 9.22 7.00 21.35
N PRO A 293 9.12 5.71 21.69
CA PRO A 293 10.30 4.89 21.91
C PRO A 293 11.03 4.66 20.58
N ALA A 294 12.37 4.77 20.61
CA ALA A 294 13.25 4.67 19.43
C ALA A 294 12.98 3.49 18.46
N PRO A 295 12.54 2.29 18.91
CA PRO A 295 12.20 1.18 18.00
C PRO A 295 11.00 1.48 17.09
N LEU A 296 10.01 2.22 17.60
CA LEU A 296 8.78 2.55 16.88
C LEU A 296 9.06 3.64 15.84
N ILE A 297 9.97 4.56 16.16
CA ILE A 297 10.53 5.55 15.22
C ILE A 297 11.33 4.87 14.12
N ARG A 298 12.18 3.89 14.44
CA ARG A 298 12.97 3.14 13.45
C ARG A 298 12.08 2.35 12.49
N TYR A 299 11.00 1.78 13.01
CA TYR A 299 9.99 1.09 12.21
C TYR A 299 9.27 2.06 11.26
N LEU A 300 8.85 3.23 11.75
CA LEU A 300 8.18 4.24 10.93
C LEU A 300 9.13 4.83 9.87
N ILE A 301 10.36 5.22 10.24
CA ILE A 301 11.35 5.74 9.29
C ILE A 301 11.67 4.71 8.21
N ASN A 302 11.83 3.43 8.55
CA ASN A 302 12.13 2.38 7.57
C ASN A 302 10.96 2.09 6.61
N GLN A 303 9.71 2.34 7.03
CA GLN A 303 8.55 2.25 6.14
C GLN A 303 8.51 3.40 5.11
N PHE A 304 9.09 4.57 5.43
CA PHE A 304 9.09 5.75 4.56
C PHE A 304 10.41 5.99 3.80
N ARG A 305 11.51 5.34 4.18
CA ARG A 305 12.85 5.50 3.56
C ARG A 305 13.23 4.51 2.46
N SER A 306 12.30 3.77 1.85
CA SER A 306 12.67 3.02 0.63
C SER A 306 13.07 4.02 -0.48
N PRO A 307 14.33 4.01 -0.95
CA PRO A 307 14.83 5.06 -1.83
C PRO A 307 14.40 4.81 -3.29
N ALA A 308 14.09 5.90 -3.98
CA ALA A 308 14.27 5.98 -5.42
C ALA A 308 15.74 5.66 -5.76
N LEU A 309 15.96 4.81 -6.76
CA LEU A 309 17.29 4.63 -7.38
C LEU A 309 17.59 5.84 -8.30
N PRO A 310 18.84 6.35 -8.32
CA PRO A 310 19.29 7.48 -9.15
C PRO A 310 19.69 7.05 -10.58
N PRO A 311 19.94 8.00 -11.52
CA PRO A 311 20.16 7.68 -12.93
C PRO A 311 21.59 7.17 -13.17
N GLY A 312 21.68 6.10 -13.96
CA GLY A 312 22.89 5.56 -14.56
C GLY A 312 22.54 4.97 -15.91
#